data_AF-A0A918JU71-F1
#
_entry.id   AF-A0A918JU71-F1
#
_cell.length_a   1.000
_cell.length_b   1.000
_cell.length_c   1.000
_cell.angle_alpha   90.00
_cell.angle_beta   90.00
_cell.angle_gamma   90.00
#
_symmetry.space_group_name_H-M   'P 1'
#
loop_
_entity.id
_entity.type
_entity.pdbx_description
1 polymer ?
#
loop_
_entity_poly.entity_id
_entity_poly.type
_entity_poly.pdbx_seq_one_letter_code
_entity_poly.pdbx_strand_id
1 'polypeptide(L)'
;MIFGNFAENYEFAAMKSSGISLQRAMRTLSVFIFFVGIGAFLFSNTVIPSSEKRFINLRKNIVKVKPAMVITPNQFNDLGDINIKVAEKYGDNDEFLRDIIIHKKGVRPGNSTVIKAIDGELKGNVNSDLVTLILNNGNYYDEIHQNSPQKRKKLPFAKARFKKYVLNIDLSSLDNVDMDAQQYSKGFNMLNVSELKHEIDTVSGQVNKGLKSMILEIDRRIGFEGINRNIKIDTTKKITKDTLVLENYFDVAQKIQIYQIASSNIDAVLRKLDTTKSDQVFKKRALNKYEMSLHDKYALGVSCILLFFVGAPLGAIIRKGGLGLPIVIGVVLFLTYHFIGIFAKNGAEEGGIPPFLGSWLSTFVIFPLSIFLTHRATTDQGIFNMDGIVQPIKKIFVKLSSKSKK
;
A
#
# COMPACT_ATOMS: atom_id res chain seq x y z
N MET A 1 -4.89 33.08 -7.52
CA MET A 1 -5.45 33.87 -8.64
C MET A 1 -6.10 35.16 -8.15
N ILE A 2 -7.21 35.11 -7.39
CA ILE A 2 -7.92 36.33 -6.93
C ILE A 2 -7.00 37.34 -6.24
N PHE A 3 -6.26 36.93 -5.20
CA PHE A 3 -5.28 37.82 -4.52
C PHE A 3 -4.13 38.29 -5.42
N GLY A 4 -3.73 37.49 -6.41
CA GLY A 4 -2.73 37.91 -7.38
C GLY A 4 -3.25 39.04 -8.26
N ASN A 5 -4.49 38.95 -8.70
CA ASN A 5 -5.13 39.97 -9.53
C ASN A 5 -5.34 41.29 -8.76
N PHE A 6 -5.79 41.21 -7.50
CA PHE A 6 -5.89 42.38 -6.62
C PHE A 6 -4.54 43.04 -6.33
N ALA A 7 -3.46 42.26 -6.29
CA ALA A 7 -2.10 42.78 -6.12
C ALA A 7 -1.57 43.45 -7.39
N GLU A 8 -1.86 42.89 -8.57
CA GLU A 8 -1.42 43.39 -9.87
C GLU A 8 -2.17 44.66 -10.30
N ASN A 9 -3.49 44.73 -10.08
CA ASN A 9 -4.31 45.90 -10.39
C ASN A 9 -4.22 47.01 -9.33
N TYR A 10 -3.28 46.92 -8.38
CA TYR A 10 -3.12 47.87 -7.27
C TYR A 10 -4.36 48.04 -6.36
N GLU A 11 -5.31 47.10 -6.39
CA GLU A 11 -6.51 47.14 -5.55
C GLU A 11 -6.18 46.98 -4.06
N PHE A 12 -5.17 46.16 -3.72
CA PHE A 12 -4.71 46.06 -2.32
C PHE A 12 -4.09 47.36 -1.80
N ALA A 13 -3.40 48.11 -2.66
CA ALA A 13 -2.87 49.41 -2.28
C ALA A 13 -4.01 50.39 -2.01
N ALA A 14 -5.02 50.43 -2.88
CA ALA A 14 -6.21 51.25 -2.70
C ALA A 14 -6.98 50.91 -1.40
N MET A 15 -7.24 49.62 -1.14
CA MET A 15 -7.91 49.16 0.08
C MET A 15 -7.16 49.59 1.34
N LYS A 16 -5.83 49.48 1.34
CA LYS A 16 -4.99 49.86 2.47
C LYS A 16 -4.99 51.38 2.68
N SER A 17 -4.96 52.17 1.61
CA SER A 17 -5.10 53.63 1.66
C SER A 17 -6.46 54.09 2.21
N SER A 18 -7.52 53.30 2.03
CA SER A 18 -8.83 53.52 2.66
C SER A 18 -8.93 53.01 4.11
N GLY A 19 -7.83 52.56 4.72
CA GLY A 19 -7.79 52.06 6.10
C GLY A 19 -8.25 50.61 6.28
N ILE A 20 -8.47 49.85 5.20
CA ILE A 20 -8.84 48.43 5.27
C ILE A 20 -7.57 47.58 5.34
N SER A 21 -7.40 46.84 6.44
CA SER A 21 -6.28 45.91 6.58
C SER A 21 -6.44 44.68 5.67
N LEU A 22 -5.31 44.07 5.26
CA LEU A 22 -5.30 42.84 4.47
C LEU A 22 -6.06 41.70 5.17
N GLN A 23 -5.95 41.60 6.50
CA GLN A 23 -6.68 40.62 7.30
C GLN A 23 -8.20 40.78 7.18
N ARG A 24 -8.70 42.02 7.15
CA ARG A 24 -10.12 42.29 6.98
C ARG A 24 -10.60 41.89 5.59
N ALA A 25 -9.80 42.13 4.55
CA ALA A 25 -10.09 41.69 3.19
C ALA A 25 -10.08 40.15 3.06
N MET A 26 -9.14 39.47 3.74
CA MET A 26 -9.05 38.00 3.73
C MET A 26 -10.17 37.32 4.52
N ARG A 27 -10.74 37.98 5.56
CA ARG A 27 -11.70 37.38 6.50
C ARG A 27 -12.89 36.70 5.81
N THR A 28 -13.53 37.36 4.84
CA THR A 28 -14.71 36.80 4.15
C THR A 28 -14.37 35.51 3.43
N LEU A 29 -13.23 35.47 2.74
CA LEU A 29 -12.82 34.27 2.02
C LEU A 29 -12.29 33.18 2.96
N SER A 30 -11.66 33.56 4.07
CA SER A 30 -11.27 32.60 5.12
C SER A 30 -12.49 31.88 5.70
N VAL A 31 -13.60 32.59 5.94
CA VAL A 31 -14.86 31.97 6.40
C VAL A 31 -15.42 31.03 5.33
N PHE A 32 -15.42 31.44 4.06
CA PHE A 32 -15.83 30.57 2.96
C PHE A 32 -14.99 29.28 2.90
N ILE A 33 -13.66 29.39 3.04
CA ILE A 33 -12.75 28.26 2.95
C ILE A 33 -12.84 27.34 4.17
N PHE A 34 -13.20 27.88 5.33
CA PHE A 34 -13.52 27.06 6.49
C PHE A 34 -14.71 26.12 6.18
N PHE A 35 -15.77 26.62 5.54
CA PHE A 35 -16.88 25.77 5.08
C PHE A 35 -16.45 24.77 3.99
N VAL A 36 -15.58 25.18 3.07
CA VAL A 36 -14.99 24.25 2.08
C VAL A 36 -14.19 23.14 2.76
N GLY A 37 -13.42 23.45 3.81
CA GLY A 37 -12.68 22.46 4.60
C GLY A 37 -13.60 21.44 5.29
N ILE A 38 -14.71 21.91 5.87
CA ILE A 38 -15.76 21.04 6.43
C ILE A 38 -16.38 20.17 5.33
N GLY A 39 -16.72 20.78 4.18
CA GLY A 39 -17.25 20.06 3.03
C GLY A 39 -16.30 18.99 2.50
N ALA A 40 -15.01 19.27 2.44
CA ALA A 40 -13.97 18.32 2.04
C ALA A 40 -13.86 17.14 3.01
N PHE A 41 -13.93 17.41 4.32
CA PHE A 41 -13.98 16.34 5.33
C PHE A 41 -15.23 15.47 5.17
N LEU A 42 -16.41 16.08 5.02
CA LEU A 42 -17.66 15.33 4.80
C LEU A 42 -17.57 14.47 3.55
N PHE A 43 -17.07 15.02 2.44
CA PHE A 43 -16.88 14.30 1.18
C PHE A 43 -15.93 13.11 1.35
N SER A 44 -14.81 13.31 2.05
CA SER A 44 -13.82 12.26 2.36
C SER A 44 -14.35 11.18 3.30
N ASN A 45 -15.27 11.53 4.20
CA ASN A 45 -15.85 10.61 5.15
C ASN A 45 -17.06 9.83 4.60
N THR A 46 -17.85 10.40 3.69
CA THR A 46 -19.12 9.79 3.24
C THR A 46 -19.15 9.48 1.73
N VAL A 47 -18.77 10.43 0.88
CA VAL A 47 -18.92 10.29 -0.58
C VAL A 47 -17.83 9.41 -1.17
N ILE A 48 -16.55 9.65 -0.82
CA ILE A 48 -15.43 8.82 -1.30
C ILE A 48 -15.63 7.35 -0.90
N PRO A 49 -15.92 7.01 0.36
CA PRO A 49 -16.09 5.61 0.77
C PRO A 49 -17.26 4.92 0.07
N SER A 50 -18.40 5.59 -0.04
CA SER A 50 -19.58 5.06 -0.75
C SER A 50 -19.30 4.84 -2.24
N SER A 51 -18.58 5.76 -2.87
CA SER A 51 -18.20 5.66 -4.28
C SER A 51 -17.22 4.51 -4.50
N GLU A 52 -16.23 4.35 -3.63
CA GLU A 52 -15.26 3.24 -3.68
C GLU A 52 -15.97 1.89 -3.52
N LYS A 53 -16.89 1.75 -2.54
CA LYS A 53 -17.70 0.53 -2.37
C LYS A 53 -18.46 0.18 -3.67
N ARG A 54 -19.11 1.16 -4.28
CA ARG A 54 -19.87 0.97 -5.53
C ARG A 54 -18.95 0.66 -6.72
N PHE A 55 -17.81 1.34 -6.83
CA PHE A 55 -16.85 1.12 -7.91
C PHE A 55 -16.27 -0.30 -7.87
N ILE A 56 -15.89 -0.78 -6.67
CA ILE A 56 -15.38 -2.15 -6.54
C ILE A 56 -16.48 -3.18 -6.80
N ASN A 57 -17.71 -2.96 -6.35
CA ASN A 57 -18.83 -3.84 -6.67
C ASN A 57 -19.13 -3.86 -8.17
N LEU A 58 -19.08 -2.71 -8.85
CA LEU A 58 -19.23 -2.62 -10.29
C LEU A 58 -18.13 -3.41 -11.01
N ARG A 59 -16.87 -3.21 -10.62
CA ARG A 59 -15.73 -3.96 -11.18
C ARG A 59 -15.90 -5.46 -11.00
N LYS A 60 -16.32 -5.91 -9.80
CA LYS A 60 -16.64 -7.32 -9.53
C LYS A 60 -17.75 -7.84 -10.44
N ASN A 61 -18.82 -7.08 -10.64
CA ASN A 61 -19.92 -7.47 -11.51
C ASN A 61 -19.49 -7.57 -12.98
N ILE A 62 -18.65 -6.64 -13.48
CA ILE A 62 -18.12 -6.68 -14.84
C ILE A 62 -17.31 -7.97 -15.07
N VAL A 63 -16.43 -8.33 -14.12
CA VAL A 63 -15.64 -9.56 -14.19
C VAL A 63 -16.54 -10.81 -14.20
N LYS A 64 -17.64 -10.81 -13.42
CA LYS A 64 -18.61 -11.92 -13.42
C LYS A 64 -19.37 -12.06 -14.74
N VAL A 65 -19.76 -10.94 -15.36
CA VAL A 65 -20.52 -10.92 -16.62
C VAL A 65 -19.62 -11.20 -17.82
N LYS A 66 -18.37 -10.74 -17.81
CA LYS A 66 -17.37 -10.98 -18.87
C LYS A 66 -16.07 -11.58 -18.30
N PRO A 67 -16.07 -12.86 -17.90
CA PRO A 67 -14.88 -13.51 -17.33
C PRO A 67 -13.66 -13.49 -18.24
N ALA A 68 -13.89 -13.52 -19.56
CA ALA A 68 -12.85 -13.48 -20.58
C ALA A 68 -12.04 -12.17 -20.62
N MET A 69 -12.50 -11.10 -19.95
CA MET A 69 -11.76 -9.83 -19.86
C MET A 69 -10.42 -9.96 -19.13
N VAL A 70 -10.33 -10.86 -18.16
CA VAL A 70 -9.10 -11.07 -17.37
C VAL A 70 -8.02 -11.80 -18.17
N ILE A 71 -8.39 -12.45 -19.27
CA ILE A 71 -7.48 -13.24 -20.09
C ILE A 71 -7.07 -12.44 -21.32
N THR A 72 -5.82 -11.99 -21.37
CA THR A 72 -5.25 -11.38 -22.58
C THR A 72 -4.81 -12.48 -23.56
N PRO A 73 -5.25 -12.43 -24.83
CA PRO A 73 -4.87 -13.45 -25.82
C PRO A 73 -3.37 -13.43 -26.08
N ASN A 74 -2.82 -14.60 -26.40
CA ASN A 74 -1.39 -14.88 -26.64
C ASN A 74 -0.43 -14.57 -25.47
N GLN A 75 -0.94 -14.21 -24.30
CA GLN A 75 -0.16 -14.01 -23.08
C GLN A 75 -0.53 -15.06 -22.03
N PHE A 76 0.43 -15.40 -21.17
CA PHE A 76 0.17 -16.17 -19.95
C PHE A 76 -0.46 -15.25 -18.90
N ASN A 77 -1.70 -15.55 -18.52
CA ASN A 77 -2.46 -14.81 -17.51
C ASN A 77 -2.55 -15.66 -16.25
N ASP A 78 -2.23 -15.05 -15.12
CA ASP A 78 -2.24 -15.72 -13.84
C ASP A 78 -3.62 -15.59 -13.17
N LEU A 79 -4.25 -16.74 -12.91
CA LEU A 79 -5.60 -16.89 -12.37
C LEU A 79 -5.56 -17.74 -11.11
N GLY A 80 -5.00 -17.18 -10.04
CA GLY A 80 -4.93 -17.81 -8.73
C GLY A 80 -4.02 -19.04 -8.74
N ASP A 81 -4.63 -20.23 -8.78
CA ASP A 81 -3.96 -21.53 -8.76
C ASP A 81 -3.52 -22.02 -10.14
N ILE A 82 -3.86 -21.30 -11.21
CA ILE A 82 -3.49 -21.66 -12.58
C ILE A 82 -2.88 -20.49 -13.34
N ASN A 83 -1.98 -20.80 -14.27
CA ASN A 83 -1.52 -19.86 -15.28
C ASN A 83 -2.00 -20.34 -16.66
N ILE A 84 -2.81 -19.54 -17.34
CA ILE A 84 -3.47 -19.91 -18.60
C ILE A 84 -3.02 -19.01 -19.74
N LYS A 85 -2.72 -19.63 -20.88
CA LYS A 85 -2.54 -18.98 -22.17
C LYS A 85 -3.62 -19.45 -23.11
N VAL A 86 -4.22 -18.48 -23.80
CA VAL A 86 -5.24 -18.72 -24.84
C VAL A 86 -4.75 -18.04 -26.12
N ALA A 87 -4.78 -18.74 -27.25
CA ALA A 87 -4.36 -18.15 -28.51
C ALA A 87 -5.37 -17.14 -29.05
N GLU A 88 -6.66 -17.50 -29.01
CA GLU A 88 -7.76 -16.71 -29.55
C GLU A 88 -9.00 -16.84 -28.67
N LYS A 89 -9.75 -15.74 -28.58
CA LYS A 89 -11.06 -15.68 -27.91
C LYS A 89 -12.09 -15.19 -28.92
N TYR A 90 -13.29 -15.75 -28.87
CA TYR A 90 -14.37 -15.43 -29.81
C TYR A 90 -15.75 -15.66 -29.16
N GLY A 91 -16.80 -15.15 -29.82
CA GLY A 91 -18.16 -15.10 -29.27
C GLY A 91 -18.57 -13.69 -28.88
N ASP A 92 -19.86 -13.46 -28.64
CA ASP A 92 -20.39 -12.11 -28.36
C ASP A 92 -19.82 -11.50 -27.07
N ASN A 93 -19.37 -12.33 -26.13
CA ASN A 93 -18.71 -11.91 -24.88
C ASN A 93 -17.31 -12.52 -24.71
N ASP A 94 -16.64 -12.94 -25.81
CA ASP A 94 -15.37 -13.66 -25.78
C ASP A 94 -15.41 -14.96 -24.94
N GLU A 95 -16.58 -15.58 -24.78
CA GLU A 95 -16.74 -16.75 -23.90
C GLU A 95 -16.07 -18.03 -24.42
N PHE A 96 -15.80 -18.11 -25.73
CA PHE A 96 -15.15 -19.27 -26.34
C PHE A 96 -13.67 -19.02 -26.54
N LEU A 97 -12.87 -20.02 -26.21
CA LEU A 97 -11.41 -19.98 -26.20
C LEU A 97 -10.87 -21.06 -27.13
N ARG A 98 -9.78 -20.76 -27.83
CA ARG A 98 -9.07 -21.72 -28.70
C ARG A 98 -7.58 -21.83 -28.36
N ASP A 99 -7.06 -23.04 -28.49
CA ASP A 99 -5.68 -23.45 -28.16
C ASP A 99 -5.28 -22.98 -26.76
N ILE A 100 -5.80 -23.70 -25.77
CA ILE A 100 -5.69 -23.37 -24.36
C ILE A 100 -4.56 -24.18 -23.75
N ILE A 101 -3.65 -23.50 -23.07
CA ILE A 101 -2.57 -24.11 -22.29
C ILE A 101 -2.70 -23.63 -20.86
N ILE A 102 -2.82 -24.56 -19.91
CA ILE A 102 -2.92 -24.27 -18.48
C ILE A 102 -1.78 -24.95 -17.76
N HIS A 103 -1.07 -24.19 -16.93
CA HIS A 103 -0.15 -24.70 -15.92
C HIS A 103 -0.82 -24.61 -14.56
N LYS A 104 -0.96 -25.74 -13.86
CA LYS A 104 -1.45 -25.73 -12.48
C LYS A 104 -0.29 -25.43 -11.54
N LYS A 105 -0.45 -24.46 -10.64
CA LYS A 105 0.53 -24.17 -9.60
C LYS A 105 0.46 -25.28 -8.55
N GLY A 106 1.59 -25.96 -8.33
CA GLY A 106 1.73 -26.96 -7.28
C GLY A 106 2.21 -26.36 -5.96
N VAL A 107 2.27 -27.19 -4.91
CA VAL A 107 2.83 -26.83 -3.59
C VAL A 107 4.35 -26.55 -3.68
N ARG A 108 5.01 -27.02 -4.74
CA ARG A 108 6.44 -26.79 -4.98
C ARG A 108 6.63 -25.92 -6.23
N PRO A 109 7.69 -25.09 -6.27
CA PRO A 109 8.04 -24.33 -7.46
C PRO A 109 8.31 -25.27 -8.65
N GLY A 110 7.53 -25.13 -9.73
CA GLY A 110 7.69 -25.92 -10.96
C GLY A 110 6.36 -26.22 -11.66
N ASN A 111 6.40 -26.34 -12.99
CA ASN A 111 5.24 -26.63 -13.83
C ASN A 111 5.00 -28.13 -13.94
N SER A 112 4.53 -28.73 -12.84
CA SER A 112 4.33 -30.18 -12.72
C SER A 112 3.11 -30.70 -13.45
N THR A 113 2.05 -29.90 -13.56
CA THR A 113 0.82 -30.28 -14.24
C THR A 113 0.53 -29.31 -15.39
N VAL A 114 0.38 -29.85 -16.60
CA VAL A 114 0.06 -29.09 -17.82
C VAL A 114 -1.19 -29.66 -18.47
N ILE A 115 -2.14 -28.78 -18.77
CA ILE A 115 -3.38 -29.13 -19.46
C ILE A 115 -3.37 -28.40 -20.79
N LYS A 116 -3.52 -29.13 -21.90
CA LYS A 116 -3.69 -28.54 -23.23
C LYS A 116 -5.03 -28.95 -23.81
N ALA A 117 -5.85 -28.00 -24.22
CA ALA A 117 -7.16 -28.23 -24.82
C ALA A 117 -7.31 -27.48 -26.14
N ILE A 118 -8.08 -28.04 -27.07
CA ILE A 118 -8.30 -27.45 -28.40
C ILE A 118 -9.29 -26.29 -28.27
N ASP A 119 -10.40 -26.53 -27.58
CA ASP A 119 -11.46 -25.55 -27.36
C ASP A 119 -11.82 -25.47 -25.88
N GLY A 120 -12.38 -24.33 -25.47
CA GLY A 120 -12.95 -24.18 -24.15
C GLY A 120 -13.99 -23.08 -24.09
N GLU A 121 -14.75 -23.08 -23.02
CA GLU A 121 -15.86 -22.15 -22.78
C GLU A 121 -15.75 -21.65 -21.34
N LEU A 122 -15.82 -20.33 -21.16
CA LEU A 122 -15.88 -19.67 -19.85
C LEU A 122 -17.33 -19.37 -19.49
N LYS A 123 -17.83 -20.03 -18.45
CA LYS A 123 -19.13 -19.73 -17.85
C LYS A 123 -18.95 -18.97 -16.56
N GLY A 124 -19.34 -17.70 -16.58
CA GLY A 124 -19.57 -16.93 -15.37
C GLY A 124 -20.89 -17.35 -14.72
N ASN A 125 -20.95 -17.27 -13.39
CA ASN A 125 -22.19 -17.38 -12.65
C ASN A 125 -22.45 -16.06 -11.91
N VAL A 126 -23.63 -15.46 -12.08
CA VAL A 126 -23.99 -14.21 -11.39
C VAL A 126 -24.12 -14.45 -9.87
N ASN A 127 -24.48 -15.67 -9.46
CA ASN A 127 -24.76 -16.05 -8.08
C ASN A 127 -23.55 -16.64 -7.34
N SER A 128 -22.41 -16.81 -8.00
CA SER A 128 -21.20 -17.40 -7.40
C SER A 128 -19.96 -16.62 -7.84
N ASP A 129 -18.97 -16.51 -6.96
CA ASP A 129 -17.66 -15.92 -7.30
C ASP A 129 -16.76 -16.90 -8.10
N LEU A 130 -17.31 -18.06 -8.48
CA LEU A 130 -16.63 -19.06 -9.28
C LEU A 130 -16.89 -18.85 -10.77
N VAL A 131 -15.82 -18.91 -11.57
CA VAL A 131 -15.90 -19.04 -13.02
C VAL A 131 -15.58 -20.46 -13.41
N THR A 132 -16.48 -21.06 -14.17
CA THR A 132 -16.32 -22.42 -14.67
C THR A 132 -15.69 -22.39 -16.04
N LEU A 133 -14.45 -22.86 -16.14
CA LEU A 133 -13.76 -23.10 -17.40
C LEU A 133 -14.02 -24.55 -17.84
N ILE A 134 -14.76 -24.70 -18.94
CA ILE A 134 -15.06 -25.98 -19.56
C ILE A 134 -14.09 -26.19 -20.71
N LEU A 135 -13.20 -27.17 -20.60
CA LEU A 135 -12.23 -27.52 -21.63
C LEU A 135 -12.71 -28.74 -22.41
N ASN A 136 -12.60 -28.70 -23.74
CA ASN A 136 -13.01 -29.77 -24.63
C ASN A 136 -11.81 -30.34 -25.39
N ASN A 137 -11.81 -31.67 -25.56
CA ASN A 137 -10.83 -32.44 -26.33
C ASN A 137 -9.38 -32.07 -26.00
N GLY A 138 -8.94 -32.40 -24.78
CA GLY A 138 -7.62 -32.05 -24.29
C GLY A 138 -6.77 -33.21 -23.78
N ASN A 139 -5.51 -32.90 -23.53
CA ASN A 139 -4.55 -33.78 -22.87
C ASN A 139 -4.18 -33.17 -21.52
N TYR A 140 -4.16 -34.00 -20.50
CA TYR A 140 -3.66 -33.70 -19.17
C TYR A 140 -2.33 -34.42 -19.00
N TYR A 141 -1.29 -33.67 -18.62
CA TYR A 141 0.04 -34.17 -18.32
C TYR A 141 0.40 -33.82 -16.89
N ASP A 142 0.89 -34.79 -16.14
CA ASP A 142 1.26 -34.61 -14.74
C ASP A 142 2.52 -35.39 -14.38
N GLU A 143 3.49 -34.69 -13.80
CA GLU A 143 4.75 -35.28 -13.38
C GLU A 143 4.58 -35.97 -12.01
N ILE A 144 4.78 -37.28 -11.97
CA ILE A 144 4.58 -38.07 -10.76
C ILE A 144 5.81 -37.89 -9.86
N HIS A 145 5.61 -37.21 -8.73
CA HIS A 145 6.69 -36.97 -7.79
C HIS A 145 7.01 -38.24 -6.99
N GLN A 146 8.28 -38.63 -6.99
CA GLN A 146 8.78 -39.78 -6.25
C GLN A 146 9.77 -39.33 -5.16
N ASN A 147 9.63 -39.87 -3.96
CA ASN A 147 10.49 -39.52 -2.82
C ASN A 147 11.88 -40.18 -2.90
N SER A 148 12.03 -41.30 -3.62
CA SER A 148 13.30 -42.01 -3.76
C SER A 148 14.18 -41.43 -4.89
N PRO A 149 15.47 -41.14 -4.64
CA PRO A 149 16.40 -40.63 -5.65
C PRO A 149 16.53 -41.51 -6.90
N GLN A 150 16.45 -42.84 -6.75
CA GLN A 150 16.55 -43.80 -7.84
C GLN A 150 15.30 -43.78 -8.75
N LYS A 151 14.11 -43.57 -8.16
CA LYS A 151 12.84 -43.50 -8.91
C LYS A 151 12.66 -42.15 -9.62
N ARG A 152 13.22 -41.06 -9.09
CA ARG A 152 13.21 -39.73 -9.77
C ARG A 152 13.94 -39.75 -11.12
N LYS A 153 15.03 -40.53 -11.25
CA LYS A 153 15.77 -40.67 -12.52
C LYS A 153 14.93 -41.26 -13.65
N LYS A 154 13.82 -41.96 -13.34
CA LYS A 154 12.94 -42.57 -14.34
C LYS A 154 11.90 -41.60 -14.91
N LEU A 155 11.84 -40.36 -14.41
CA LEU A 155 10.91 -39.30 -14.84
C LEU A 155 9.48 -39.82 -15.09
N PRO A 156 8.85 -40.47 -14.10
CA PRO A 156 7.52 -41.04 -14.28
C PRO A 156 6.50 -39.91 -14.50
N PHE A 157 5.69 -40.05 -15.54
CA PHE A 157 4.63 -39.09 -15.89
C PHE A 157 3.30 -39.82 -16.08
N ALA A 158 2.22 -39.12 -15.77
CA ALA A 158 0.86 -39.52 -16.11
C ALA A 158 0.39 -38.68 -17.29
N LYS A 159 -0.23 -39.33 -18.28
CA LYS A 159 -0.91 -38.66 -19.38
C LYS A 159 -2.33 -39.18 -19.49
N ALA A 160 -3.30 -38.28 -19.45
CA ALA A 160 -4.70 -38.59 -19.68
C ALA A 160 -5.24 -37.78 -20.86
N ARG A 161 -6.17 -38.37 -21.61
CA ARG A 161 -6.96 -37.68 -22.62
C ARG A 161 -8.38 -37.53 -22.10
N PHE A 162 -8.95 -36.34 -22.24
CA PHE A 162 -10.31 -36.06 -21.82
C PHE A 162 -11.12 -35.48 -22.98
N LYS A 163 -12.38 -35.89 -23.06
CA LYS A 163 -13.37 -35.27 -23.97
C LYS A 163 -13.85 -33.94 -23.39
N LYS A 164 -14.09 -33.90 -22.08
CA LYS A 164 -14.55 -32.71 -21.35
C LYS A 164 -13.86 -32.68 -19.97
N TYR A 165 -13.33 -31.52 -19.60
CA TYR A 165 -12.73 -31.28 -18.29
C TYR A 165 -13.24 -29.96 -17.75
N VAL A 166 -13.78 -29.96 -16.55
CA VAL A 166 -14.40 -28.78 -15.93
C VAL A 166 -13.51 -28.32 -14.80
N LEU A 167 -13.09 -27.05 -14.87
CA LEU A 167 -12.28 -26.41 -13.84
C LEU A 167 -13.07 -25.23 -13.27
N ASN A 168 -13.25 -25.22 -11.95
CA ASN A 168 -13.81 -24.07 -11.26
C ASN A 168 -12.66 -23.21 -10.75
N ILE A 169 -12.62 -21.97 -11.23
CA ILE A 169 -11.63 -20.97 -10.85
C ILE A 169 -12.33 -20.02 -9.88
N ASP A 170 -11.76 -19.87 -8.68
CA ASP A 170 -12.24 -18.88 -7.73
C ASP A 170 -11.70 -17.50 -8.11
N LEU A 171 -12.57 -16.63 -8.64
CA LEU A 171 -12.20 -15.26 -9.00
C LEU A 171 -11.89 -14.42 -7.76
N SER A 172 -12.26 -14.85 -6.55
CA SER A 172 -11.87 -14.18 -5.30
C SER A 172 -10.35 -14.08 -5.17
N SER A 173 -9.62 -15.02 -5.78
CA SER A 173 -8.15 -15.04 -5.78
C SER A 173 -7.52 -14.08 -6.81
N LEU A 174 -8.24 -13.71 -7.87
CA LEU A 174 -7.81 -12.68 -8.83
C LEU A 174 -7.74 -11.29 -8.22
N ASP A 175 -8.38 -11.09 -7.07
CA ASP A 175 -8.20 -9.89 -6.28
C ASP A 175 -6.74 -9.71 -5.80
N ASN A 176 -5.96 -10.80 -5.74
CA ASN A 176 -4.59 -10.86 -5.23
C ASN A 176 -3.51 -10.99 -6.31
N VAL A 177 -3.88 -11.22 -7.58
CA VAL A 177 -2.92 -11.42 -8.68
C VAL A 177 -2.80 -10.14 -9.50
N ASP A 178 -2.31 -9.09 -8.83
CA ASP A 178 -1.58 -7.98 -9.47
C ASP A 178 -0.76 -7.31 -8.36
N MET A 179 0.41 -7.87 -8.09
CA MET A 179 1.28 -7.44 -6.98
C MET A 179 2.00 -6.11 -7.24
N ASP A 180 1.86 -5.47 -8.39
CA ASP A 180 2.69 -4.31 -8.76
C ASP A 180 1.93 -3.03 -9.20
N ALA A 181 0.60 -3.00 -9.18
CA ALA A 181 -0.14 -1.76 -9.46
C ALA A 181 -1.44 -1.61 -8.65
N GLN A 182 -1.40 -0.78 -7.61
CA GLN A 182 -2.55 -0.11 -6.98
C GLN A 182 -3.63 -0.96 -6.26
N GLN A 183 -3.38 -2.22 -5.89
CA GLN A 183 -4.47 -3.09 -5.39
C GLN A 183 -4.41 -3.52 -3.91
N TYR A 184 -3.97 -2.61 -3.02
CA TYR A 184 -4.30 -2.68 -1.59
C TYR A 184 -5.50 -1.77 -1.20
N SER A 185 -6.33 -1.31 -2.14
CA SER A 185 -7.48 -0.41 -1.84
C SER A 185 -8.67 -1.09 -1.12
N LYS A 186 -8.66 -2.40 -0.88
CA LYS A 186 -9.92 -3.16 -0.73
C LYS A 186 -10.65 -3.10 0.63
N GLY A 187 -10.21 -2.29 1.58
CA GLY A 187 -10.93 -2.12 2.84
C GLY A 187 -10.94 -0.68 3.32
N PHE A 188 -9.80 -0.19 3.78
CA PHE A 188 -9.71 1.08 4.50
C PHE A 188 -10.25 2.30 3.73
N ASN A 189 -10.03 2.40 2.42
CA ASN A 189 -10.53 3.53 1.62
C ASN A 189 -12.08 3.54 1.49
N MET A 190 -12.69 2.37 1.62
CA MET A 190 -14.15 2.19 1.61
C MET A 190 -14.80 2.48 2.95
N LEU A 191 -14.03 2.66 4.02
CA LEU A 191 -14.58 2.83 5.35
C LEU A 191 -14.75 4.31 5.68
N ASN A 192 -15.86 4.64 6.34
CA ASN A 192 -15.99 5.93 7.02
C ASN A 192 -15.21 5.92 8.34
N VAL A 193 -15.09 7.06 9.00
CA VAL A 193 -14.35 7.20 10.27
C VAL A 193 -14.86 6.25 11.36
N SER A 194 -16.18 6.03 11.46
CA SER A 194 -16.74 5.16 12.49
C SER A 194 -16.40 3.69 12.22
N GLU A 195 -16.56 3.26 10.97
CA GLU A 195 -16.19 1.92 10.52
C GLU A 195 -14.68 1.70 10.66
N LEU A 196 -13.85 2.69 10.31
CA LEU A 196 -12.40 2.65 10.50
C LEU A 196 -12.01 2.45 11.96
N LYS A 197 -12.63 3.17 12.90
CA LYS A 197 -12.34 3.01 14.34
C LYS A 197 -12.64 1.60 14.83
N HIS A 198 -13.78 1.04 14.43
CA HIS A 198 -14.15 -0.34 14.76
C HIS A 198 -13.17 -1.36 14.18
N GLU A 199 -12.77 -1.15 12.93
CA GLU A 199 -11.85 -2.06 12.25
C GLU A 199 -10.43 -1.98 12.82
N ILE A 200 -9.96 -0.78 13.18
CA ILE A 200 -8.69 -0.57 13.88
C ILE A 200 -8.68 -1.32 15.21
N ASP A 201 -9.76 -1.24 16.00
CA ASP A 201 -9.83 -1.95 17.29
C ASP A 201 -9.79 -3.48 17.09
N THR A 202 -10.54 -3.98 16.11
CA THR A 202 -10.55 -5.40 15.74
C THR A 202 -9.17 -5.89 15.27
N VAL A 203 -8.55 -5.19 14.32
CA VAL A 203 -7.26 -5.56 13.73
C VAL A 203 -6.13 -5.42 14.76
N SER A 204 -6.14 -4.38 15.58
CA SER A 204 -5.15 -4.20 16.65
C SER A 204 -5.24 -5.34 17.68
N GLY A 205 -6.46 -5.77 18.03
CA GLY A 205 -6.70 -6.94 18.87
C GLY A 205 -6.15 -8.22 18.25
N GLN A 206 -6.29 -8.41 16.93
CA GLN A 206 -5.73 -9.56 16.22
C GLN A 206 -4.19 -9.55 16.22
N VAL A 207 -3.56 -8.40 15.99
CA VAL A 207 -2.10 -8.24 16.05
C VAL A 207 -1.58 -8.57 17.46
N ASN A 208 -2.19 -8.00 18.50
CA ASN A 208 -1.79 -8.23 19.89
C ASN A 208 -1.99 -9.69 20.32
N LYS A 209 -3.12 -10.32 19.95
CA LYS A 209 -3.36 -11.75 20.19
C LYS A 209 -2.35 -12.62 19.45
N GLY A 210 -2.01 -12.26 18.21
CA GLY A 210 -1.00 -12.94 17.40
C GLY A 210 0.37 -12.93 18.09
N LEU A 211 0.84 -11.75 18.51
CA LEU A 211 2.09 -11.62 19.27
C LEU A 211 2.09 -12.42 20.57
N LYS A 212 1.00 -12.37 21.34
CA LYS A 212 0.88 -13.15 22.58
C LYS A 212 0.92 -14.66 22.31
N SER A 213 0.21 -15.12 21.28
CA SER A 213 0.20 -16.53 20.90
C SER A 213 1.57 -17.02 20.41
N MET A 214 2.31 -16.17 19.70
CA MET A 214 3.68 -16.43 19.26
C MET A 214 4.62 -16.60 20.45
N ILE A 215 4.59 -15.67 21.41
CA ILE A 215 5.41 -15.73 22.63
C ILE A 215 5.12 -17.03 23.39
N LEU A 216 3.84 -17.37 23.60
CA LEU A 216 3.45 -18.60 24.29
C LEU A 216 3.88 -19.87 23.53
N GLU A 217 3.79 -19.89 22.19
CA GLU A 217 4.24 -21.04 21.40
C GLU A 217 5.76 -21.23 21.48
N ILE A 218 6.52 -20.14 21.46
CA ILE A 218 7.98 -20.16 21.59
C ILE A 218 8.38 -20.61 23.00
N ASP A 219 7.78 -20.02 24.04
CA ASP A 219 8.03 -20.36 25.45
C ASP A 219 7.79 -21.85 25.70
N ARG A 220 6.72 -22.42 25.14
CA ARG A 220 6.41 -23.86 25.21
C ARG A 220 7.46 -24.72 24.51
N ARG A 221 7.93 -24.31 23.33
CA ARG A 221 8.92 -25.07 22.54
C ARG A 221 10.31 -25.05 23.16
N ILE A 222 10.70 -23.94 23.79
CA ILE A 222 11.99 -23.81 24.47
C ILE A 222 11.94 -24.46 25.87
N GLY A 223 10.75 -24.84 26.37
CA GLY A 223 10.56 -25.40 27.71
C GLY A 223 10.70 -24.34 28.81
N PHE A 224 10.64 -23.05 28.45
CA PHE A 224 10.85 -21.92 29.34
C PHE A 224 9.67 -21.72 30.32
N GLU A 225 8.47 -22.19 29.96
CA GLU A 225 7.29 -22.21 30.84
C GLU A 225 7.44 -23.14 32.06
N GLY A 226 8.27 -24.20 31.95
CA GLY A 226 8.53 -25.14 33.05
C GLY A 226 9.57 -24.69 34.07
N ILE A 227 10.26 -23.57 33.81
CA ILE A 227 11.32 -23.04 34.68
C ILE A 227 10.69 -22.12 35.73
N ASN A 228 10.97 -22.39 37.00
CA ASN A 228 10.44 -21.61 38.12
C ASN A 228 10.95 -20.15 38.06
N ARG A 229 10.07 -19.22 37.64
CA ARG A 229 10.37 -17.78 37.50
C ARG A 229 10.60 -17.07 38.85
N ASN A 230 10.25 -17.70 39.97
CA ASN A 230 10.42 -17.14 41.31
C ASN A 230 11.77 -17.46 41.96
N ILE A 231 12.73 -18.03 41.22
CA ILE A 231 14.10 -18.18 41.71
C ILE A 231 14.72 -16.79 41.78
N LYS A 232 14.93 -16.27 42.99
CA LYS A 232 15.76 -15.08 43.21
C LYS A 232 17.17 -15.42 42.75
N ILE A 233 17.60 -14.84 41.63
CA ILE A 233 18.96 -14.98 41.12
C ILE A 233 19.86 -14.19 42.10
N ASP A 234 20.59 -14.92 42.94
CA ASP A 234 21.58 -14.34 43.83
C ASP A 234 22.78 -13.88 42.99
N THR A 235 22.82 -12.58 42.68
CA THR A 235 23.86 -11.93 41.85
C THR A 235 25.25 -11.98 42.48
N THR A 236 25.37 -12.40 43.74
CA THR A 236 26.64 -12.48 44.46
C THR A 236 27.33 -13.83 44.34
N LYS A 237 26.63 -14.88 43.86
CA LYS A 237 27.25 -16.17 43.57
C LYS A 237 27.92 -16.13 42.20
N LYS A 238 29.25 -16.30 42.16
CA LYS A 238 29.97 -16.60 40.93
C LYS A 238 29.33 -17.83 40.30
N ILE A 239 28.75 -17.66 39.11
CA ILE A 239 28.22 -18.74 38.29
C ILE A 239 29.41 -19.65 37.96
N THR A 240 29.56 -20.76 38.69
CA THR A 240 30.39 -21.87 38.25
C THR A 240 29.79 -22.36 36.94
N LYS A 241 30.61 -22.52 35.89
CA LYS A 241 30.17 -23.07 34.60
C LYS A 241 29.30 -24.30 34.86
N ASP A 242 28.14 -24.28 34.21
CA ASP A 242 27.09 -25.28 34.32
C ASP A 242 27.70 -26.69 34.33
N THR A 243 27.59 -27.38 35.46
CA THR A 243 28.28 -28.66 35.72
C THR A 243 27.41 -29.85 35.30
N LEU A 244 26.42 -29.63 34.45
CA LEU A 244 25.76 -30.71 33.73
C LEU A 244 26.66 -31.15 32.57
N VAL A 245 27.75 -31.84 32.94
CA VAL A 245 28.60 -32.57 32.01
C VAL A 245 27.80 -33.79 31.54
N LEU A 246 26.90 -33.58 30.58
CA LEU A 246 26.16 -34.61 29.84
C LEU A 246 27.10 -35.68 29.23
N GLU A 247 28.40 -35.40 29.19
CA GLU A 247 29.43 -36.28 28.65
C GLU A 247 29.61 -37.59 29.42
N ASN A 248 29.26 -37.64 30.72
CA ASN A 248 29.52 -38.83 31.57
C ASN A 248 28.31 -39.75 31.76
N TYR A 249 27.11 -39.35 31.34
CA TYR A 249 25.86 -40.08 31.62
C TYR A 249 25.24 -40.77 30.39
N PHE A 250 25.76 -40.49 29.20
CA PHE A 250 25.19 -40.96 27.94
C PHE A 250 26.27 -41.60 27.07
N ASP A 251 25.89 -42.63 26.31
CA ASP A 251 26.75 -43.21 25.28
C ASP A 251 26.92 -42.23 24.08
N VAL A 252 27.99 -42.39 23.29
CA VAL A 252 28.29 -41.52 22.13
C VAL A 252 27.10 -41.47 21.16
N ALA A 253 26.42 -42.59 20.91
CA ALA A 253 25.24 -42.64 20.05
C ALA A 253 24.08 -41.81 20.63
N GLN A 254 23.85 -41.89 21.94
CA GLN A 254 22.82 -41.13 22.64
C GLN A 254 23.13 -39.63 22.65
N LYS A 255 24.40 -39.24 22.81
CA LYS A 255 24.84 -37.84 22.70
C LYS A 255 24.52 -37.26 21.33
N ILE A 256 24.87 -37.98 20.26
CA ILE A 256 24.57 -37.57 18.88
C ILE A 256 23.06 -37.37 18.70
N GLN A 257 22.24 -38.30 19.20
CA GLN A 257 20.79 -38.21 19.12
C GLN A 257 20.24 -36.98 19.89
N ILE A 258 20.74 -36.72 21.10
CA ILE A 258 20.36 -35.55 21.90
C ILE A 258 20.72 -34.26 21.17
N TYR A 259 21.94 -34.14 20.65
CA TYR A 259 22.37 -32.96 19.89
C TYR A 259 21.55 -32.78 18.60
N GLN A 260 21.21 -33.86 17.90
CA GLN A 260 20.38 -33.80 16.70
C GLN A 260 18.95 -33.33 17.02
N ILE A 261 18.35 -33.81 18.11
CA ILE A 261 17.03 -33.36 18.57
C ILE A 261 17.08 -31.88 18.98
N ALA A 262 18.10 -31.49 19.75
CA ALA A 262 18.29 -30.10 20.17
C ALA A 262 18.46 -29.16 18.96
N SER A 263 19.33 -29.53 18.02
CA SER A 263 19.55 -28.77 16.78
C SER A 263 18.26 -28.68 15.94
N SER A 264 17.56 -29.80 15.76
CA SER A 264 16.29 -29.83 15.01
C SER A 264 15.20 -28.97 15.65
N ASN A 265 15.14 -28.93 16.99
CA ASN A 265 14.21 -28.08 17.74
C ASN A 265 14.56 -26.59 17.57
N ILE A 266 15.85 -26.22 17.68
CA ILE A 266 16.31 -24.85 17.45
C ILE A 266 15.97 -24.40 16.03
N ASP A 267 16.28 -25.23 15.03
CA ASP A 267 15.96 -24.95 13.64
C ASP A 267 14.45 -24.79 13.39
N ALA A 268 13.62 -25.61 14.06
CA ALA A 268 12.18 -25.49 13.97
C ALA A 268 11.66 -24.17 14.60
N VAL A 269 12.24 -23.76 15.73
CA VAL A 269 11.91 -22.48 16.38
C VAL A 269 12.34 -21.30 15.50
N LEU A 270 13.55 -21.33 14.93
CA LEU A 270 14.04 -20.28 14.03
C LEU A 270 13.14 -20.14 12.79
N ARG A 271 12.80 -21.24 12.12
CA ARG A 271 11.86 -21.21 10.99
C ARG A 271 10.48 -20.64 11.37
N LYS A 272 9.98 -21.01 12.56
CA LYS A 272 8.71 -20.50 13.07
C LYS A 272 8.79 -19.00 13.40
N LEU A 273 9.91 -18.55 13.96
CA LEU A 273 10.19 -17.13 14.21
C LEU A 273 10.17 -16.33 12.92
N ASP A 274 10.86 -16.80 11.88
CA ASP A 274 10.94 -16.10 10.60
C ASP A 274 9.58 -16.00 9.90
N THR A 275 8.84 -17.12 9.86
CA THR A 275 7.49 -17.15 9.26
C THR A 275 6.52 -16.26 10.03
N THR A 276 6.54 -16.30 11.36
CA THR A 276 5.64 -15.48 12.19
C THR A 276 6.03 -14.00 12.14
N LYS A 277 7.33 -13.68 12.11
CA LYS A 277 7.82 -12.31 11.93
C LYS A 277 7.28 -11.71 10.62
N SER A 278 7.34 -12.46 9.53
CA SER A 278 6.81 -12.02 8.23
C SER A 278 5.30 -11.76 8.29
N ASP A 279 4.52 -12.69 8.85
CA ASP A 279 3.07 -12.53 9.04
C ASP A 279 2.72 -11.33 9.93
N GLN A 280 3.47 -11.10 11.02
CA GLN A 280 3.28 -9.96 11.90
C GLN A 280 3.61 -8.63 11.24
N VAL A 281 4.68 -8.57 10.44
CA VAL A 281 5.01 -7.36 9.65
C VAL A 281 3.89 -7.05 8.67
N PHE A 282 3.34 -8.06 7.99
CA PHE A 282 2.21 -7.89 7.08
C PHE A 282 0.96 -7.34 7.79
N LYS A 283 0.57 -7.96 8.92
CA LYS A 283 -0.58 -7.52 9.72
C LYS A 283 -0.39 -6.11 10.29
N LYS A 284 0.81 -5.78 10.77
CA LYS A 284 1.14 -4.45 11.27
C LYS A 284 1.09 -3.39 10.15
N ARG A 285 1.61 -3.71 8.96
CA ARG A 285 1.51 -2.83 7.78
C ARG A 285 0.04 -2.58 7.40
N ALA A 286 -0.80 -3.61 7.47
CA ALA A 286 -2.24 -3.45 7.26
C ALA A 286 -2.87 -2.52 8.32
N LEU A 287 -2.58 -2.73 9.61
CA LEU A 287 -3.06 -1.86 10.69
C LEU A 287 -2.65 -0.39 10.48
N ASN A 288 -1.38 -0.16 10.14
CA ASN A 288 -0.87 1.18 9.85
C ASN A 288 -1.69 1.87 8.75
N LYS A 289 -2.10 1.16 7.68
CA LYS A 289 -2.96 1.71 6.62
C LYS A 289 -4.33 2.15 7.13
N TYR A 290 -4.95 1.37 8.02
CA TYR A 290 -6.24 1.74 8.60
C TYR A 290 -6.12 3.00 9.48
N GLU A 291 -5.10 3.06 10.33
CA GLU A 291 -4.83 4.23 11.18
C GLU A 291 -4.50 5.48 10.33
N MET A 292 -3.68 5.32 9.28
CA MET A 292 -3.37 6.40 8.35
C MET A 292 -4.62 6.91 7.63
N SER A 293 -5.46 6.01 7.10
CA SER A 293 -6.69 6.39 6.41
C SER A 293 -7.63 7.20 7.31
N LEU A 294 -7.70 6.86 8.60
CA LEU A 294 -8.45 7.63 9.59
C LEU A 294 -7.90 9.06 9.71
N HIS A 295 -6.60 9.20 9.89
CA HIS A 295 -5.96 10.51 10.03
C HIS A 295 -5.98 11.33 8.74
N ASP A 296 -5.86 10.69 7.57
CA ASP A 296 -5.93 11.34 6.26
C ASP A 296 -7.27 12.02 6.01
N LYS A 297 -8.38 11.41 6.45
CA LYS A 297 -9.71 12.02 6.34
C LYS A 297 -9.77 13.36 7.07
N TYR A 298 -9.24 13.43 8.29
CA TYR A 298 -9.16 14.66 9.07
C TYR A 298 -8.14 15.65 8.51
N ALA A 299 -6.96 15.16 8.14
CA ALA A 299 -5.88 15.98 7.60
C ALA A 299 -6.28 16.67 6.30
N LEU A 300 -7.10 16.05 5.45
CA LEU A 300 -7.59 16.64 4.20
C LEU A 300 -8.31 17.97 4.44
N GLY A 301 -9.28 17.99 5.36
CA GLY A 301 -10.05 19.20 5.66
C GLY A 301 -9.19 20.33 6.22
N VAL A 302 -8.25 20.00 7.12
CA VAL A 302 -7.29 20.96 7.68
C VAL A 302 -6.33 21.48 6.62
N SER A 303 -5.87 20.60 5.73
CA SER A 303 -4.94 20.94 4.65
C SER A 303 -5.53 21.93 3.66
N CYS A 304 -6.83 21.84 3.34
CA CYS A 304 -7.52 22.83 2.52
C CYS A 304 -7.41 24.24 3.11
N ILE A 305 -7.60 24.37 4.43
CA ILE A 305 -7.53 25.65 5.13
C ILE A 305 -6.08 26.16 5.13
N LEU A 306 -5.10 25.32 5.47
CA LEU A 306 -3.71 25.74 5.55
C LEU A 306 -3.10 26.10 4.18
N LEU A 307 -3.41 25.33 3.14
CA LEU A 307 -2.94 25.63 1.78
C LEU A 307 -3.50 26.95 1.27
N PHE A 308 -4.73 27.32 1.65
CA PHE A 308 -5.25 28.65 1.37
C PHE A 308 -4.44 29.74 2.07
N PHE A 309 -4.13 29.59 3.36
CA PHE A 309 -3.30 30.53 4.11
C PHE A 309 -1.83 30.56 3.67
N VAL A 310 -1.38 29.60 2.86
CA VAL A 310 -0.12 29.73 2.13
C VAL A 310 -0.33 30.51 0.82
N GLY A 311 -1.32 30.11 0.02
CA GLY A 311 -1.53 30.64 -1.33
C GLY A 311 -2.02 32.10 -1.39
N ALA A 312 -2.95 32.48 -0.52
CA ALA A 312 -3.51 33.84 -0.52
C ALA A 312 -2.51 34.92 -0.13
N PRO A 313 -1.74 34.76 0.97
CA PRO A 313 -0.64 35.69 1.31
C PRO A 313 0.43 35.77 0.23
N LEU A 314 0.82 34.63 -0.35
CA LEU A 314 1.82 34.59 -1.40
C LEU A 314 1.37 35.35 -2.66
N GLY A 315 0.09 35.20 -3.04
CA GLY A 315 -0.53 35.96 -4.10
C GLY A 315 -0.61 37.47 -3.82
N ALA A 316 -0.84 37.86 -2.56
CA ALA A 316 -0.90 39.27 -2.17
C ALA A 316 0.48 39.95 -2.09
N ILE A 317 1.55 39.20 -1.78
CA ILE A 317 2.91 39.75 -1.65
C ILE A 317 3.57 39.95 -3.03
N ILE A 318 3.37 39.02 -3.96
CA ILE A 318 4.08 39.04 -5.25
C ILE A 318 3.35 39.97 -6.24
N ARG A 319 3.78 41.25 -6.24
CA ARG A 319 3.22 42.32 -7.09
C ARG A 319 3.86 42.44 -8.47
N LYS A 320 5.01 41.81 -8.70
CA LYS A 320 5.80 41.93 -9.94
C LYS A 320 5.99 40.55 -10.58
N GLY A 321 5.69 40.41 -11.87
CA GLY A 321 5.87 39.16 -12.63
C GLY A 321 4.64 38.63 -13.40
N GLY A 322 3.54 39.40 -13.45
CA GLY A 322 2.28 39.03 -14.11
C GLY A 322 1.50 37.94 -13.35
N LEU A 323 0.24 37.73 -13.74
CA LEU A 323 -0.68 36.74 -13.16
C LEU A 323 -0.07 35.32 -12.98
N GLY A 324 0.91 34.94 -13.80
CA GLY A 324 1.51 33.60 -13.82
C GLY A 324 2.47 33.29 -12.67
N LEU A 325 3.28 34.25 -12.22
CA LEU A 325 4.35 33.96 -11.24
C LEU A 325 3.81 33.48 -9.87
N PRO A 326 2.77 34.12 -9.27
CA PRO A 326 2.19 33.62 -8.03
C PRO A 326 1.56 32.24 -8.17
N ILE A 327 1.02 31.91 -9.34
CA ILE A 327 0.44 30.60 -9.63
C ILE A 327 1.53 29.54 -9.64
N VAL A 328 2.64 29.77 -10.37
CA VAL A 328 3.75 28.82 -10.45
C VAL A 328 4.33 28.52 -9.07
N ILE A 329 4.58 29.54 -8.25
CA ILE A 329 5.13 29.33 -6.90
C ILE A 329 4.10 28.62 -6.00
N GLY A 330 2.81 28.93 -6.13
CA GLY A 330 1.76 28.20 -5.43
C GLY A 330 1.71 26.72 -5.79
N VAL A 331 1.84 26.38 -7.09
CA VAL A 331 1.91 24.99 -7.56
C VAL A 331 3.15 24.28 -7.03
N VAL A 332 4.32 24.93 -7.04
CA VAL A 332 5.56 24.34 -6.51
C VAL A 332 5.43 24.03 -5.01
N LEU A 333 4.83 24.94 -4.23
CA LEU A 333 4.58 24.71 -2.80
C LEU A 333 3.57 23.57 -2.58
N PHE A 334 2.52 23.50 -3.40
CA PHE A 334 1.56 22.39 -3.37
C PHE A 334 2.19 21.04 -3.75
N LEU A 335 3.09 21.02 -4.74
CA LEU A 335 3.82 19.79 -5.08
C LEU A 335 4.76 19.38 -3.96
N THR A 336 5.49 20.35 -3.36
CA THR A 336 6.36 20.09 -2.20
C THR A 336 5.58 19.50 -1.04
N TYR A 337 4.42 20.08 -0.71
CA TYR A 337 3.47 19.53 0.25
C TYR A 337 3.13 18.06 -0.05
N HIS A 338 2.74 17.80 -1.30
CA HIS A 338 2.27 16.50 -1.73
C HIS A 338 3.38 15.44 -1.66
N PHE A 339 4.59 15.76 -2.15
CA PHE A 339 5.73 14.85 -2.10
C PHE A 339 6.15 14.54 -0.66
N ILE A 340 6.27 15.53 0.22
CA ILE A 340 6.56 15.30 1.64
C ILE A 340 5.50 14.37 2.25
N GLY A 341 4.22 14.60 1.92
CA GLY A 341 3.13 13.74 2.35
C GLY A 341 3.27 12.29 1.87
N ILE A 342 3.61 12.07 0.60
CA ILE A 342 3.82 10.72 0.05
C ILE A 342 4.98 10.00 0.77
N PHE A 343 6.13 10.67 0.94
CA PHE A 343 7.28 10.06 1.62
C PHE A 343 6.97 9.72 3.08
N ALA A 344 6.28 10.61 3.79
CA ALA A 344 5.85 10.36 5.16
C ALA A 344 4.87 9.19 5.25
N LYS A 345 3.90 9.12 4.35
CA LYS A 345 2.93 8.01 4.28
C LYS A 345 3.61 6.67 3.99
N ASN A 346 4.53 6.63 3.02
CA ASN A 346 5.28 5.42 2.71
C ASN A 346 6.12 4.95 3.91
N GLY A 347 6.81 5.87 4.60
CA GLY A 347 7.56 5.55 5.82
C GLY A 347 6.68 5.09 6.98
N ALA A 348 5.45 5.62 7.09
CA ALA A 348 4.48 5.20 8.11
C ALA A 348 3.88 3.83 7.80
N GLU A 349 3.60 3.55 6.53
CA GLU A 349 3.10 2.26 6.07
C GLU A 349 4.07 1.14 6.45
N GLU A 350 5.38 1.33 6.21
CA GLU A 350 6.43 0.38 6.58
C GLU A 350 6.70 0.30 8.09
N GLY A 351 6.09 1.20 8.88
CA GLY A 351 6.25 1.25 10.33
C GLY A 351 7.53 1.94 10.80
N GLY A 352 8.19 2.72 9.93
CA GLY A 352 9.34 3.54 10.27
C GLY A 352 8.97 4.79 11.07
N ILE A 353 7.77 5.34 10.85
CA ILE A 353 7.20 6.42 11.68
C ILE A 353 5.75 6.07 12.10
N PRO A 354 5.24 6.65 13.19
CA PRO A 354 3.85 6.46 13.61
C PRO A 354 2.84 6.87 12.51
N PRO A 355 1.75 6.11 12.30
CA PRO A 355 0.67 6.42 11.33
C PRO A 355 0.10 7.84 11.44
N PHE A 356 -0.06 8.34 12.66
CA PHE A 356 -0.44 9.71 12.94
C PHE A 356 0.55 10.71 12.34
N LEU A 357 1.84 10.54 12.61
CA LEU A 357 2.87 11.44 12.07
C LEU A 357 2.94 11.33 10.55
N GLY A 358 2.84 10.14 9.97
CA GLY A 358 2.84 9.96 8.51
C GLY A 358 1.75 10.75 7.78
N SER A 359 0.55 10.79 8.35
CA SER A 359 -0.60 11.47 7.73
C SER A 359 -0.57 12.98 7.95
N TRP A 360 0.01 13.44 9.07
CA TRP A 360 0.03 14.86 9.46
C TRP A 360 1.34 15.58 9.17
N LEU A 361 2.43 14.89 8.80
CA LEU A 361 3.76 15.48 8.65
C LEU A 361 3.76 16.69 7.71
N SER A 362 3.18 16.52 6.51
CA SER A 362 3.11 17.59 5.52
C SER A 362 2.29 18.79 6.01
N THR A 363 1.22 18.52 6.76
CA THR A 363 0.36 19.52 7.41
C THR A 363 1.14 20.27 8.49
N PHE A 364 1.93 19.57 9.31
CA PHE A 364 2.77 20.19 10.35
C PHE A 364 3.92 21.01 9.78
N VAL A 365 4.47 20.66 8.61
CA VAL A 365 5.47 21.48 7.92
C VAL A 365 4.84 22.75 7.37
N ILE A 366 3.63 22.65 6.82
CA ILE A 366 2.93 23.81 6.24
C ILE A 366 2.33 24.74 7.28
N PHE A 367 1.89 24.22 8.41
CA PHE A 367 1.28 25.00 9.47
C PHE A 367 2.11 26.24 9.87
N PRO A 368 3.39 26.13 10.30
CA PRO A 368 4.21 27.29 10.64
C PRO A 368 4.48 28.18 9.42
N LEU A 369 4.65 27.60 8.22
CA LEU A 369 4.84 28.36 6.98
C LEU A 369 3.61 29.23 6.65
N SER A 370 2.41 28.70 6.85
CA SER A 370 1.14 29.40 6.62
C SER A 370 0.99 30.60 7.56
N ILE A 371 1.33 30.43 8.84
CA ILE A 371 1.31 31.50 9.83
C ILE A 371 2.37 32.55 9.47
N PHE A 372 3.59 32.12 9.16
CA PHE A 372 4.70 33.00 8.81
C PHE A 372 4.40 33.86 7.57
N LEU A 373 3.91 33.24 6.48
CA LEU A 373 3.57 33.95 5.26
C LEU A 373 2.36 34.89 5.45
N THR A 374 1.34 34.45 6.19
CA THR A 374 0.19 35.30 6.51
C THR A 374 0.62 36.52 7.32
N HIS A 375 1.48 36.34 8.32
CA HIS A 375 2.01 37.44 9.11
C HIS A 375 2.79 38.43 8.25
N ARG A 376 3.69 37.94 7.38
CA ARG A 376 4.47 38.79 6.47
C ARG A 376 3.62 39.55 5.46
N ALA A 377 2.62 38.92 4.87
CA ALA A 377 1.71 39.61 3.96
C ALA A 377 0.96 40.74 4.67
N THR A 378 0.64 40.55 5.94
CA THR A 378 -0.05 41.58 6.74
C THR A 378 0.86 42.74 7.11
N THR A 379 2.14 42.47 7.43
CA THR A 379 3.13 43.50 7.81
C THR A 379 3.82 44.16 6.61
N ASP A 380 3.39 43.86 5.38
CA ASP A 380 3.89 44.43 4.12
C ASP A 380 5.41 44.22 3.90
N GLN A 381 5.98 43.21 4.57
CA GLN A 381 7.36 42.82 4.37
C GLN A 381 7.45 42.00 3.10
N GLY A 382 8.11 42.54 2.07
CA GLY A 382 8.41 41.79 0.85
C GLY A 382 9.08 40.45 1.18
N ILE A 383 8.74 39.40 0.43
CA ILE A 383 9.50 38.14 0.49
C ILE A 383 10.90 38.46 -0.02
N PHE A 384 11.92 38.19 0.82
CA PHE A 384 13.35 38.09 0.51
C PHE A 384 13.75 38.69 -0.84
N ASN A 385 14.48 39.83 -0.87
CA ASN A 385 15.06 40.46 -2.08
C ASN A 385 15.05 39.53 -3.30
N MET A 386 13.93 39.51 -4.05
CA MET A 386 13.69 38.54 -5.13
C MET A 386 14.72 38.69 -6.26
N ASP A 387 15.43 39.82 -6.30
CA ASP A 387 16.60 40.04 -7.14
C ASP A 387 17.72 39.00 -6.89
N GLY A 388 17.89 38.49 -5.68
CA GLY A 388 18.91 37.48 -5.38
C GLY A 388 18.63 36.09 -5.96
N ILE A 389 17.36 35.71 -6.11
CA ILE A 389 16.95 34.39 -6.65
C ILE A 389 16.68 34.47 -8.16
N VAL A 390 16.11 35.58 -8.64
CA VAL A 390 15.75 35.75 -10.05
C VAL A 390 16.96 36.07 -10.93
N GLN A 391 17.94 36.84 -10.44
CA GLN A 391 19.14 37.18 -11.23
C GLN A 391 20.00 35.97 -11.66
N PRO A 392 20.31 34.97 -10.82
CA PRO A 392 21.09 33.81 -11.26
C PRO A 392 20.34 32.97 -12.30
N ILE A 393 19.02 32.79 -12.14
CA ILE A 393 18.18 32.05 -13.10
C ILE A 393 18.12 32.78 -14.44
N LYS A 394 17.92 34.11 -14.42
CA LYS A 394 17.92 34.96 -15.61
C LYS A 394 19.29 34.93 -16.31
N LYS A 395 20.40 34.96 -15.56
CA LYS A 395 21.77 34.83 -16.12
C LYS A 395 22.00 33.47 -16.77
N ILE A 396 21.50 32.38 -16.18
CA ILE A 396 21.59 31.03 -16.76
C ILE A 396 20.80 30.96 -18.08
N PHE A 397 19.56 31.47 -18.10
CA PHE A 397 18.72 31.44 -19.30
C PHE A 397 19.23 32.32 -20.44
N VAL A 398 19.77 33.51 -20.12
CA VAL A 398 20.41 34.40 -21.11
C VAL A 398 21.69 33.77 -21.66
N LYS A 399 22.46 33.05 -20.83
CA LYS A 399 23.68 32.35 -21.26
C LYS A 399 23.40 31.11 -22.13
N LEU A 400 22.24 30.49 -21.97
CA LEU A 400 21.74 29.40 -22.84
C LEU A 400 21.18 29.95 -24.17
N SER A 401 20.45 31.06 -24.13
CA SER A 401 19.92 31.75 -25.31
C SER A 401 21.02 32.36 -26.19
N SER A 402 22.07 32.94 -25.60
CA SER A 402 23.21 33.50 -26.36
C SER A 402 24.11 32.44 -26.99
N LYS A 403 24.06 31.19 -26.51
CA LYS A 403 24.78 30.05 -27.09
C LYS A 403 24.08 29.44 -28.31
N SER A 404 22.80 29.74 -28.53
CA SER A 404 22.03 29.28 -29.69
C SER A 404 22.09 30.24 -30.89
N LYS A 405 22.75 31.40 -30.74
CA LYS A 405 22.90 32.43 -31.78
C LYS A 405 24.33 32.59 -32.30
N LYS A 406 25.19 31.57 -32.11
CA LYS A 406 26.54 31.52 -32.67
C LYS A 406 26.71 30.32 -33.57
#